data_AF-A0A945XZ89-F1
#
_entry.id   AF-A0A945XZ89-F1
#
_cell.length_a   1.000
_cell.length_b   1.000
_cell.length_c   1.000
_cell.angle_alpha   90.00
_cell.angle_beta   90.00
_cell.angle_gamma   90.00
#
_symmetry.space_group_name_H-M   'P 1'
#
loop_
_entity.id
_entity.type
_entity.pdbx_description
1 polymer ?
#
loop_
_entity_poly.entity_id
_entity_poly.type
_entity_poly.pdbx_seq_one_letter_code
_entity_poly.pdbx_strand_id
1 'polypeptide(L)'
;MLNRLDDFPIHQTPEPLAQPSTSDPNFYDRTWFNGYSDDGTRYFGLGMAVYPHRHILDCHFSTIEAGGRQHCFYGSRRAPQERTDMSVGPFRLEITEPLRSARVILDENESGVACDLTFSARTSAIQEARQVLWNSQRKVMDATRFAQFGRWS
;
A
#
# COMPACT_ATOMS: atom_id res chain seq x y z
N MET A 1 4.74 -3.94 21.32
CA MET A 1 3.32 -4.01 21.75
C MET A 1 2.58 -4.88 20.75
N LEU A 2 1.68 -5.76 21.22
CA LEU A 2 0.97 -6.72 20.38
C LEU A 2 -0.11 -6.02 19.52
N ASN A 3 -0.51 -6.65 18.42
CA ASN A 3 -1.68 -6.31 17.59
C ASN A 3 -2.50 -7.59 17.28
N ARG A 4 -3.63 -7.44 16.58
CA ARG A 4 -4.54 -8.56 16.28
C ARG A 4 -3.88 -9.71 15.51
N LEU A 5 -2.84 -9.43 14.73
CA LEU A 5 -2.18 -10.46 13.92
C LEU A 5 -1.29 -11.37 14.78
N ASP A 6 -0.94 -10.96 16.00
CA ASP A 6 -0.11 -11.75 16.92
C ASP A 6 -0.82 -13.01 17.48
N ASP A 7 -2.14 -13.14 17.31
CA ASP A 7 -2.87 -14.38 17.65
C ASP A 7 -2.64 -15.51 16.62
N PHE A 8 -2.13 -15.18 15.42
CA PHE A 8 -1.89 -16.14 14.35
C PHE A 8 -0.44 -16.67 14.39
N PRO A 9 -0.19 -17.94 14.02
CA PRO A 9 1.15 -18.52 14.01
C PRO A 9 1.94 -18.11 12.76
N ILE A 10 2.25 -16.81 12.62
CA ILE A 10 2.85 -16.21 11.41
C ILE A 10 4.08 -15.32 11.71
N HIS A 11 4.55 -15.29 12.95
CA HIS A 11 5.76 -14.57 13.35
C HIS A 11 7.00 -15.10 12.63
N GLN A 12 7.83 -14.18 12.13
CA GLN A 12 9.12 -14.50 11.48
C GLN A 12 10.33 -14.28 12.42
N THR A 13 10.10 -13.64 13.56
CA THR A 13 11.07 -13.30 14.59
C THR A 13 10.45 -13.57 15.97
N PRO A 14 11.22 -13.53 17.08
CA PRO A 14 10.64 -13.59 18.42
C PRO A 14 9.88 -12.32 18.83
N GLU A 15 9.83 -11.30 17.97
CA GLU A 15 9.19 -10.02 18.25
C GLU A 15 7.73 -10.02 17.77
N PRO A 16 6.85 -9.17 18.36
CA PRO A 16 5.50 -8.95 17.84
C PRO A 16 5.51 -8.51 16.37
N LEU A 17 4.47 -8.85 15.59
CA LEU A 17 4.41 -8.57 14.15
C LEU A 17 4.52 -7.07 13.79
N ALA A 18 4.15 -6.18 14.71
CA ALA A 18 4.31 -4.74 14.49
C ALA A 18 5.78 -4.26 14.53
N GLN A 19 6.71 -5.10 15.00
CA GLN A 19 8.12 -4.79 15.24
C GLN A 19 9.01 -5.41 14.13
N PRO A 20 9.63 -4.57 13.26
CA PRO A 20 10.57 -5.07 12.26
C PRO A 20 11.81 -5.71 12.88
N SER A 21 12.40 -6.67 12.18
CA SER A 21 13.66 -7.36 12.57
C SER A 21 14.90 -6.47 12.52
N THR A 22 14.81 -5.31 11.86
CA THR A 22 15.89 -4.34 11.70
C THR A 22 15.53 -3.05 12.43
N SER A 23 16.54 -2.30 12.89
CA SER A 23 16.39 -0.95 13.43
C SER A 23 16.61 0.16 12.37
N ASP A 24 16.75 -0.20 11.09
CA ASP A 24 16.94 0.78 10.01
C ASP A 24 15.72 1.72 9.93
N PRO A 25 15.88 3.05 10.10
CA PRO A 25 14.77 4.00 10.04
C PRO A 25 14.09 4.07 8.66
N ASN A 26 14.65 3.45 7.63
CA ASN A 26 14.09 3.36 6.28
C ASN A 26 13.35 2.05 6.03
N PHE A 27 13.20 1.16 7.01
CA PHE A 27 12.32 -0.01 6.86
C PHE A 27 10.86 0.44 6.66
N TYR A 28 10.20 -0.14 5.67
CA TYR A 28 8.78 0.11 5.39
C TYR A 28 8.11 -1.10 4.74
N ASP A 29 6.81 -1.22 4.95
CA ASP A 29 5.92 -2.04 4.14
C ASP A 29 5.11 -1.12 3.23
N ARG A 30 4.93 -1.50 1.97
CA ARG A 30 4.21 -0.69 0.99
C ARG A 30 3.41 -1.54 0.04
N THR A 31 2.22 -1.06 -0.26
CA THR A 31 1.40 -1.55 -1.37
C THR A 31 1.19 -0.44 -2.39
N TRP A 32 1.09 -0.83 -3.65
CA TRP A 32 0.85 0.06 -4.77
C TRP A 32 -0.11 -0.63 -5.74
N PHE A 33 -1.04 0.15 -6.22
CA PHE A 33 -2.07 -0.27 -7.16
C PHE A 33 -2.18 0.75 -8.28
N ASN A 34 -2.59 0.29 -9.44
CA ASN A 34 -2.97 1.15 -10.54
C ASN A 34 -4.10 0.53 -11.35
N GLY A 35 -4.76 1.37 -12.13
CA GLY A 35 -5.79 0.96 -13.07
C GLY A 35 -5.84 1.91 -14.24
N TYR A 36 -6.37 1.41 -15.35
CA TYR A 36 -6.67 2.19 -16.54
C TYR A 36 -8.01 1.72 -17.11
N SER A 37 -8.69 2.61 -17.84
CA SER A 37 -9.91 2.24 -18.57
C SER A 37 -9.59 1.30 -19.74
N ASP A 38 -10.54 0.49 -20.17
CA ASP A 38 -10.33 -0.48 -21.27
C ASP A 38 -9.90 0.19 -22.60
N ASP A 39 -10.29 1.45 -22.81
CA ASP A 39 -9.89 2.28 -23.95
C ASP A 39 -8.55 3.04 -23.74
N GLY A 40 -7.92 2.88 -22.56
CA GLY A 40 -6.66 3.52 -22.21
C GLY A 40 -6.72 5.03 -21.99
N THR A 41 -7.90 5.65 -21.99
CA THR A 41 -8.05 7.11 -21.89
C THR A 41 -7.95 7.66 -20.46
N ARG A 42 -8.11 6.79 -19.45
CA ARG A 42 -8.06 7.15 -18.04
C ARG A 42 -7.06 6.27 -17.32
N TYR A 43 -6.37 6.85 -16.34
CA TYR A 43 -5.43 6.15 -15.48
C TYR A 43 -5.57 6.67 -14.05
N PHE A 44 -5.45 5.77 -13.09
CA PHE A 44 -5.21 6.14 -11.70
C PHE A 44 -4.10 5.28 -11.08
N GLY A 45 -3.44 5.85 -10.09
CA GLY A 45 -2.48 5.18 -9.24
C GLY A 45 -2.77 5.49 -7.78
N LEU A 46 -2.48 4.55 -6.90
CA LEU A 46 -2.59 4.74 -5.47
C LEU A 46 -1.58 3.89 -4.74
N GLY A 47 -1.30 4.24 -3.50
CA GLY A 47 -0.41 3.45 -2.67
C GLY A 47 -0.43 3.90 -1.24
N MET A 48 -0.03 2.99 -0.37
CA MET A 48 0.07 3.20 1.07
C MET A 48 1.39 2.63 1.54
N ALA A 49 2.09 3.38 2.39
CA ALA A 49 3.35 2.97 2.97
C ALA A 49 3.33 3.20 4.48
N VAL A 50 3.69 2.17 5.24
CA VAL A 50 3.89 2.26 6.68
C VAL A 50 5.38 2.23 6.98
N TYR A 51 5.84 3.19 7.77
CA TYR A 51 7.22 3.33 8.23
C TYR A 51 7.25 3.12 9.75
N PRO A 52 7.40 1.88 10.24
CA PRO A 52 7.33 1.55 11.67
C PRO A 52 8.20 2.43 12.58
N HIS A 53 9.48 2.59 12.23
CA HIS A 53 10.47 3.31 13.04
C HIS A 53 10.35 4.83 12.95
N ARG A 54 9.75 5.33 11.88
CA ARG A 54 9.40 6.76 11.76
C ARG A 54 8.00 7.05 12.32
N HIS A 55 7.23 6.00 12.56
CA HIS A 55 5.83 6.02 12.96
C HIS A 55 4.95 6.82 12.00
N ILE A 56 5.12 6.61 10.71
CA ILE A 56 4.36 7.30 9.67
C ILE A 56 3.55 6.27 8.88
N LEU A 57 2.28 6.58 8.60
CA LEU A 57 1.46 5.92 7.60
C LEU A 57 1.09 6.97 6.55
N ASP A 58 1.61 6.79 5.35
CA ASP A 58 1.35 7.65 4.20
C ASP A 58 0.42 6.96 3.21
N CYS A 59 -0.39 7.74 2.51
CA CYS A 59 -1.18 7.29 1.38
C CYS A 59 -1.21 8.35 0.27
N HIS A 60 -1.50 7.91 -0.94
CA HIS A 60 -1.83 8.79 -2.04
C HIS A 60 -2.85 8.14 -2.97
N PHE A 61 -3.58 8.98 -3.68
CA PHE A 61 -4.39 8.61 -4.84
C PHE A 61 -4.18 9.67 -5.91
N SER A 62 -3.92 9.26 -7.15
CA SER A 62 -3.82 10.18 -8.27
C SER A 62 -4.56 9.64 -9.48
N THR A 63 -5.16 10.54 -10.26
CA THR A 63 -5.86 10.21 -11.50
C THR A 63 -5.62 11.28 -12.54
N ILE A 64 -5.68 10.90 -13.82
CA ILE A 64 -5.51 11.83 -14.95
C ILE A 64 -6.87 11.94 -15.65
N GLU A 65 -7.39 13.17 -15.76
CA GLU A 65 -8.62 13.44 -16.51
C GLU A 65 -8.36 13.53 -18.02
N ALA A 66 -9.43 13.42 -18.81
CA ALA A 66 -9.37 13.69 -20.23
C ALA A 66 -8.86 15.12 -20.49
N GLY A 67 -7.79 15.26 -21.27
CA GLY A 67 -7.09 16.54 -21.45
C GLY A 67 -5.80 16.69 -20.65
N GLY A 68 -5.47 15.71 -19.81
CA GLY A 68 -4.11 15.54 -19.24
C GLY A 68 -3.86 16.21 -17.89
N ARG A 69 -4.86 16.84 -17.27
CA ARG A 69 -4.71 17.36 -15.91
C ARG A 69 -4.72 16.21 -14.90
N GLN A 70 -3.69 16.19 -14.06
CA GLN A 70 -3.58 15.24 -12.97
C GLN A 70 -4.24 15.81 -11.70
N HIS A 71 -5.02 14.97 -11.03
CA HIS A 71 -5.58 15.25 -9.71
C HIS A 71 -4.93 14.33 -8.69
N CYS A 72 -4.65 14.86 -7.50
CA CYS A 72 -3.91 14.12 -6.48
C CYS A 72 -4.50 14.38 -5.10
N PHE A 73 -4.64 13.31 -4.34
CA PHE A 73 -4.80 13.31 -2.90
C PHE A 73 -3.51 12.76 -2.27
N TYR A 74 -3.04 13.42 -1.22
CA TYR A 74 -1.93 12.96 -0.39
C TYR A 74 -2.39 13.04 1.07
N GLY A 75 -2.14 11.97 1.82
CA GLY A 75 -2.46 11.90 3.23
C GLY A 75 -1.29 11.31 4.02
N SER A 76 -1.11 11.79 5.25
CA SER A 76 -0.14 11.25 6.19
C SER A 76 -0.73 11.28 7.61
N ARG A 77 -0.42 10.29 8.42
CA ARG A 77 -0.70 10.30 9.87
C ARG A 77 0.35 9.52 10.65
N ARG A 78 0.26 9.59 11.98
CA ARG A 78 0.98 8.68 12.87
C ARG A 78 0.57 7.24 12.55
N ALA A 79 1.56 6.36 12.33
CA ALA A 79 1.29 4.95 12.08
C ALA A 79 0.58 4.34 13.29
N PRO A 80 -0.54 3.61 13.08
CA PRO A 80 -1.21 2.90 14.15
C PRO A 80 -0.36 1.72 14.64
N GLN A 81 -0.60 1.31 15.88
CA GLN A 81 -0.07 0.05 16.41
C GLN A 81 -0.71 -1.16 15.71
N GLU A 82 -2.02 -1.06 15.47
CA GLU A 82 -2.80 -2.05 14.75
C GLU A 82 -2.50 -1.95 13.25
N ARG A 83 -1.72 -2.90 12.71
CA ARG A 83 -1.27 -2.87 11.31
C ARG A 83 -2.40 -3.12 10.31
N THR A 84 -3.54 -3.64 10.77
CA THR A 84 -4.75 -3.78 9.94
C THR A 84 -5.54 -2.48 9.76
N ASP A 85 -5.26 -1.43 10.56
CA ASP A 85 -5.85 -0.10 10.36
C ASP A 85 -5.09 0.66 9.27
N MET A 86 -5.62 0.60 8.05
CA MET A 86 -5.09 1.25 6.85
C MET A 86 -5.93 2.47 6.44
N SER A 87 -6.40 3.25 7.41
CA SER A 87 -7.06 4.55 7.18
C SER A 87 -6.06 5.71 7.24
N VAL A 88 -6.28 6.78 6.48
CA VAL A 88 -5.54 8.06 6.57
C VAL A 88 -6.49 9.20 6.17
N GLY A 89 -7.07 9.88 7.16
CA GLY A 89 -8.10 10.90 6.90
C GLY A 89 -9.28 10.30 6.11
N PRO A 90 -9.68 10.88 4.96
CA PRO A 90 -10.76 10.36 4.12
C PRO A 90 -10.39 9.11 3.30
N PHE A 91 -9.11 8.70 3.30
CA PHE A 91 -8.64 7.54 2.54
C PHE A 91 -8.68 6.25 3.38
N ARG A 92 -9.15 5.15 2.80
CA ARG A 92 -9.12 3.80 3.38
C ARG A 92 -8.69 2.78 2.33
N LEU A 93 -7.79 1.88 2.72
CA LEU A 93 -7.51 0.64 2.00
C LEU A 93 -7.95 -0.55 2.87
N GLU A 94 -8.82 -1.39 2.34
CA GLU A 94 -9.36 -2.55 3.05
C GLU A 94 -9.01 -3.81 2.27
N ILE A 95 -8.36 -4.77 2.92
CA ILE A 95 -8.19 -6.12 2.34
C ILE A 95 -9.43 -6.92 2.71
N THR A 96 -10.35 -7.07 1.76
CA THR A 96 -11.63 -7.78 1.95
C THR A 96 -11.46 -9.29 1.86
N GLU A 97 -10.55 -9.76 1.00
CA GLU A 97 -10.12 -11.16 0.93
C GLU A 97 -8.61 -11.22 0.65
N PRO A 98 -7.78 -11.79 1.55
CA PRO A 98 -6.33 -11.81 1.39
C PRO A 98 -5.88 -12.37 0.03
N LEU A 99 -5.03 -11.60 -0.68
CA LEU A 99 -4.51 -11.93 -2.01
C LEU A 99 -5.58 -12.12 -3.11
N ARG A 100 -6.83 -11.69 -2.88
CA ARG A 100 -7.95 -11.84 -3.82
C ARG A 100 -8.70 -10.56 -4.08
N SER A 101 -9.04 -9.80 -3.04
CA SER A 101 -9.79 -8.56 -3.19
C SER A 101 -9.37 -7.51 -2.18
N ALA A 102 -9.35 -6.26 -2.65
CA ALA A 102 -9.11 -5.09 -1.83
C ALA A 102 -10.04 -3.96 -2.26
N ARG A 103 -10.57 -3.19 -1.31
CA ARG A 103 -11.40 -2.02 -1.54
C ARG A 103 -10.63 -0.76 -1.18
N VAL A 104 -10.72 0.24 -2.02
CA VAL A 104 -10.11 1.56 -1.82
C VAL A 104 -11.23 2.59 -1.79
N ILE A 105 -11.28 3.36 -0.71
CA ILE A 105 -12.25 4.42 -0.54
C ILE A 105 -11.49 5.73 -0.35
N LEU A 106 -11.92 6.78 -1.04
CA LEU A 106 -11.55 8.15 -0.78
C LEU A 106 -12.85 8.95 -0.69
N ASP A 107 -13.23 9.34 0.52
CA ASP A 107 -14.43 10.16 0.74
C ASP A 107 -14.24 11.58 0.17
N GLU A 108 -15.34 12.33 0.04
CA GLU A 108 -15.28 13.74 -0.38
C GLU A 108 -14.30 14.55 0.49
N ASN A 109 -13.46 15.33 -0.18
CA ASN A 109 -12.38 16.07 0.46
C ASN A 109 -11.93 17.25 -0.41
N GLU A 110 -11.04 18.09 0.13
CA GLU A 110 -10.57 19.33 -0.50
C GLU A 110 -9.80 19.11 -1.81
N SER A 111 -9.27 17.91 -2.10
CA SER A 111 -8.61 17.63 -3.38
C SER A 111 -9.58 17.54 -4.56
N GLY A 112 -10.89 17.42 -4.31
CA GLY A 112 -11.91 17.26 -5.34
C GLY A 112 -11.96 15.88 -6.00
N VAL A 113 -11.19 14.91 -5.50
CA VAL A 113 -11.24 13.50 -5.94
C VAL A 113 -11.88 12.66 -4.85
N ALA A 114 -12.84 11.81 -5.25
CA ALA A 114 -13.44 10.80 -4.41
C ALA A 114 -13.58 9.48 -5.20
N CYS A 115 -13.51 8.35 -4.51
CA CYS A 115 -13.67 7.04 -5.15
C CYS A 115 -14.12 5.97 -4.17
N ASP A 116 -14.72 4.91 -4.70
CA ASP A 116 -14.99 3.65 -4.04
C ASP A 116 -14.74 2.56 -5.08
N LEU A 117 -13.55 1.97 -5.02
CA LEU A 117 -13.03 1.08 -6.06
C LEU A 117 -12.68 -0.26 -5.45
N THR A 118 -13.12 -1.34 -6.10
CA THR A 118 -12.77 -2.70 -5.69
C THR A 118 -11.81 -3.33 -6.68
N PHE A 119 -10.62 -3.72 -6.20
CA PHE A 119 -9.71 -4.60 -6.90
C PHE A 119 -10.16 -6.05 -6.75
N SER A 120 -10.22 -6.77 -7.87
CA SER A 120 -10.47 -8.22 -7.92
C SER A 120 -9.36 -8.92 -8.70
N ALA A 121 -8.65 -9.83 -8.04
CA ALA A 121 -7.56 -10.59 -8.63
C ALA A 121 -8.04 -11.48 -9.80
N ARG A 122 -7.30 -11.44 -10.92
CA ARG A 122 -7.46 -12.39 -12.04
C ARG A 122 -6.35 -13.44 -12.07
N THR A 123 -5.20 -13.14 -11.50
CA THR A 123 -4.06 -14.06 -11.42
C THR A 123 -3.78 -14.43 -9.97
N SER A 124 -3.02 -15.50 -9.78
CA SER A 124 -2.33 -15.72 -8.51
C SER A 124 -1.39 -14.55 -8.21
N ALA A 125 -1.11 -14.30 -6.93
CA ALA A 125 -0.01 -13.45 -6.53
C ALA A 125 1.31 -14.15 -6.89
N ILE A 126 2.16 -13.48 -7.66
CA ILE A 126 3.47 -14.00 -8.07
C ILE A 126 4.51 -13.34 -7.20
N GLN A 127 5.19 -14.13 -6.37
CA GLN A 127 6.34 -13.65 -5.60
C GLN A 127 7.50 -13.34 -6.55
N GLU A 128 8.00 -12.11 -6.49
CA GLU A 128 9.19 -11.69 -7.22
C GLU A 128 10.46 -12.21 -6.53
N ALA A 129 11.54 -12.35 -7.29
CA ALA A 129 12.86 -12.62 -6.73
C ALA A 129 13.29 -11.46 -5.80
N ARG A 130 14.04 -11.77 -4.75
CA ARG A 130 14.65 -10.76 -3.88
C ARG A 130 15.52 -9.83 -4.71
N GLN A 131 15.27 -8.53 -4.61
CA GLN A 131 16.03 -7.50 -5.29
C GLN A 131 16.96 -6.80 -4.32
N VAL A 132 18.24 -6.78 -4.65
CA VAL A 132 19.27 -6.07 -3.89
C VAL A 132 19.95 -5.07 -4.81
N LEU A 133 19.90 -3.79 -4.45
CA LEU A 133 20.59 -2.72 -5.19
C LEU A 133 21.63 -2.06 -4.29
N TRP A 134 22.82 -1.90 -4.83
CA TRP A 134 23.94 -1.23 -4.18
C TRP A 134 24.24 0.08 -4.88
N ASN A 135 24.55 1.11 -4.08
CA ASN A 135 25.19 2.33 -4.55
C ASN A 135 26.54 2.43 -3.83
N SER A 136 27.61 2.13 -4.56
CA SER A 136 28.95 1.88 -4.00
C SER A 136 28.87 0.86 -2.85
N GLN A 137 29.30 1.22 -1.63
CA GLN A 137 29.30 0.33 -0.46
C GLN A 137 27.97 0.31 0.31
N ARG A 138 26.98 1.12 -0.10
CA ARG A 138 25.69 1.23 0.59
C ARG A 138 24.62 0.43 -0.13
N LYS A 139 23.94 -0.47 0.59
CA LYS A 139 22.72 -1.10 0.11
C LYS A 139 21.60 -0.06 0.10
N VAL A 140 21.04 0.23 -1.07
CA VAL A 140 19.95 1.22 -1.25
C VAL A 140 18.60 0.56 -1.48
N MET A 141 18.58 -0.75 -1.78
CA MET A 141 17.37 -1.55 -1.81
C MET A 141 17.68 -2.97 -1.36
N ASP A 142 16.81 -3.50 -0.50
CA ASP A 142 16.72 -4.91 -0.14
C ASP A 142 15.25 -5.24 -0.01
N ALA A 143 14.63 -5.71 -1.08
CA ALA A 143 13.17 -5.84 -1.15
C ALA A 143 12.76 -7.16 -1.79
N THR A 144 11.68 -7.74 -1.27
CA THR A 144 10.90 -8.77 -1.95
C THR A 144 9.51 -8.21 -2.18
N ARG A 145 8.92 -8.47 -3.34
CA ARG A 145 7.58 -8.01 -3.70
C ARG A 145 6.76 -9.18 -4.19
N PHE A 146 5.48 -8.95 -4.36
CA PHE A 146 4.65 -9.77 -5.21
C PHE A 146 3.92 -8.88 -6.20
N ALA A 147 3.59 -9.43 -7.36
CA ALA A 147 2.77 -8.78 -8.37
C ALA A 147 1.49 -9.60 -8.59
N GLN A 148 0.40 -8.90 -8.87
CA GLN A 148 -0.88 -9.50 -9.17
C GLN A 148 -1.63 -8.65 -10.19
N PHE A 149 -2.25 -9.30 -11.17
CA PHE A 149 -3.11 -8.64 -12.14
C PHE A 149 -4.57 -8.88 -11.77
N GLY A 150 -5.40 -7.88 -12.01
CA GLY A 150 -6.81 -7.90 -11.63
C GLY A 150 -7.66 -6.99 -12.49
N ARG A 151 -8.87 -6.72 -12.00
CA ARG A 151 -9.81 -5.76 -12.54
C ARG A 151 -10.26 -4.82 -11.44
N TRP A 152 -10.76 -3.67 -11.86
CA TRP A 152 -11.40 -2.68 -11.00
C TRP A 152 -12.88 -2.59 -11.34
N SER A 153 -13.71 -2.40 -10.32
CA SER A 153 -15.13 -2.09 -10.43
C SER A 153 -15.49 -0.99 -9.45
#